data_AF-A0A8H7NM57-F1
#
_entry.id   AF-A0A8H7NM57-F1
#
_cell.length_a   1.000
_cell.length_b   1.000
_cell.length_c   1.000
_cell.angle_alpha   90.00
_cell.angle_beta   90.00
_cell.angle_gamma   90.00
#
_symmetry.space_group_name_H-M   'P 1'
#
loop_
_entity.id
_entity.type
_entity.pdbx_description
1 polymer ?
#
loop_
_entity_poly.entity_id
_entity_poly.type
_entity_poly.pdbx_seq_one_letter_code
_entity_poly.pdbx_strand_id
1 'polypeptide(L)'
;MAREACQVARGIAKAGSKNWWKIFFERYAMFALPFITVLREGIEAVVFVAGVSFSSTATAIPLPTVVGLIAGGLVGYLLYKGGSTARLQLFLVISTCLLYLVAAGLFSRGVWSFENQKWNEKIGGEAAEFGSGAGSYDIDQSVWHVNCCSPKIQNNGGWNIFTAIFGWTNSATYGSVISYNLYWLCIIVAFLLMRYKEVQGRYPFMKPSSNLSTSDSSEVQTEVTSDKQAAGRVTAV
;
A
#
# COMPACT_ATOMS: atom_id res chain seq x y z
N MET A 1 5.24 25.95 48.16
CA MET A 1 4.22 26.43 47.20
C MET A 1 4.79 26.82 45.83
N ALA A 2 5.90 27.58 45.70
CA ALA A 2 6.44 27.96 44.38
C ALA A 2 7.07 26.81 43.54
N ARG A 3 7.42 25.68 44.16
CA ARG A 3 8.06 24.54 43.46
C ARG A 3 7.07 23.62 42.74
N GLU A 4 5.81 23.56 43.19
CA GLU A 4 4.79 22.70 42.58
C GLU A 4 4.18 23.35 41.32
N ALA A 5 4.00 24.67 41.33
CA ALA A 5 3.54 25.41 40.14
C ALA A 5 4.52 25.33 38.95
N CYS A 6 5.83 25.23 39.22
CA CYS A 6 6.85 25.12 38.17
C CYS A 6 6.89 23.71 37.53
N GLN A 7 6.54 22.66 38.28
CA GLN A 7 6.45 21.30 37.73
C GLN A 7 5.23 21.11 36.83
N VAL A 8 4.08 21.67 37.20
CA VAL A 8 2.85 21.61 36.38
C VAL A 8 3.05 22.36 35.05
N ALA A 9 3.71 23.53 35.07
CA ALA A 9 3.99 24.30 33.86
C ALA A 9 4.93 23.59 32.87
N ARG A 10 5.87 22.76 33.35
CA ARG A 10 6.78 21.98 32.48
C ARG A 10 6.13 20.74 31.86
N GLY A 11 5.07 20.20 32.47
CA GLY A 11 4.31 19.07 31.92
C GLY A 11 3.55 19.42 30.63
N ILE A 12 3.04 20.64 30.54
CA ILE A 12 2.24 21.11 29.40
C ILE A 12 3.11 21.46 28.18
N ALA A 13 4.33 21.99 28.41
CA ALA A 13 5.21 22.44 27.33
C ALA A 13 5.81 21.32 26.46
N LYS A 14 5.81 20.06 26.93
CA LYS A 14 6.47 18.93 26.21
C LYS A 14 5.54 18.14 25.28
N ALA A 15 4.24 18.45 25.26
CA ALA A 15 3.24 17.77 24.44
C ALA A 15 2.86 18.51 23.13
N GLY A 16 3.60 19.55 22.75
CA GLY A 16 3.18 20.50 21.70
C GLY A 16 3.55 20.18 20.25
N SER A 17 4.44 19.23 19.95
CA SER A 17 4.94 19.06 18.56
C SER A 17 4.34 17.87 17.81
N LYS A 18 4.13 16.72 18.47
CA LYS A 18 3.60 15.50 17.81
C LYS A 18 2.09 15.54 17.54
N ASN A 19 1.35 16.43 18.19
CA ASN A 19 -0.11 16.46 18.12
C ASN A 19 -0.66 17.51 17.14
N TRP A 20 0.14 18.48 16.69
CA TRP A 20 -0.34 19.49 15.74
C TRP A 20 -0.67 18.90 14.37
N TRP A 21 0.16 17.99 13.86
CA TRP A 21 -0.14 17.24 12.63
C TRP A 21 -1.43 16.43 12.77
N LYS A 22 -1.68 15.81 13.94
CA LYS A 22 -2.92 15.06 14.19
C LYS A 22 -4.14 15.96 14.23
N ILE A 23 -4.09 17.06 14.97
CA ILE A 23 -5.20 18.03 15.10
C ILE A 23 -5.48 18.72 13.77
N PHE A 24 -4.45 19.03 12.99
CA PHE A 24 -4.59 19.59 11.65
C PHE A 24 -5.21 18.57 10.69
N PHE A 25 -4.69 17.34 10.62
CA PHE A 25 -5.27 16.29 9.78
C PHE A 25 -6.68 15.89 10.23
N GLU A 26 -7.03 16.00 11.50
CA GLU A 26 -8.37 15.69 12.02
C GLU A 26 -9.38 16.79 11.63
N ARG A 27 -8.99 18.07 11.71
CA ARG A 27 -9.84 19.19 11.27
C ARG A 27 -9.98 19.29 9.75
N TYR A 28 -8.93 18.91 9.01
CA TYR A 28 -8.92 18.97 7.54
C TYR A 28 -9.08 17.58 6.88
N ALA A 29 -9.46 16.54 7.63
CA ALA A 29 -9.53 15.16 7.14
C ALA A 29 -10.37 15.02 5.85
N MET A 30 -11.51 15.71 5.82
CA MET A 30 -12.46 15.68 4.69
C MET A 30 -11.91 16.35 3.43
N PHE A 31 -10.90 17.21 3.54
CA PHE A 31 -10.21 17.83 2.40
C PHE A 31 -8.89 17.13 2.07
N ALA A 32 -8.09 16.82 3.09
CA ALA A 32 -6.75 16.28 2.96
C ALA A 32 -6.74 14.88 2.34
N LEU A 33 -7.71 14.02 2.68
CA LEU A 33 -7.79 12.67 2.13
C LEU A 33 -8.03 12.70 0.60
N PRO A 34 -9.10 13.33 0.07
CA PRO A 34 -9.26 13.51 -1.37
C PRO A 34 -8.07 14.22 -2.03
N PHE A 35 -7.54 15.28 -1.40
CA PHE A 35 -6.43 16.05 -1.95
C PHE A 35 -5.16 15.21 -2.16
N ILE A 36 -4.73 14.46 -1.15
CA ILE A 36 -3.53 13.60 -1.24
C ILE A 36 -3.76 12.48 -2.26
N THR A 37 -4.95 11.88 -2.29
CA THR A 37 -5.26 10.83 -3.27
C THR A 37 -5.22 11.37 -4.71
N VAL A 38 -5.85 12.52 -4.99
CA VAL A 38 -5.83 13.13 -6.32
C VAL A 38 -4.42 13.57 -6.71
N LEU A 39 -3.64 14.13 -5.79
CA LEU A 39 -2.26 14.53 -6.05
C LEU A 39 -1.40 13.30 -6.41
N ARG A 40 -1.51 12.21 -5.65
CA ARG A 40 -0.73 10.99 -5.89
C ARG A 40 -1.11 10.32 -7.21
N GLU A 41 -2.39 9.99 -7.39
CA GLU A 41 -2.84 9.31 -8.61
C GLU A 41 -2.66 10.22 -9.84
N GLY A 42 -2.83 11.53 -9.66
CA GLY A 42 -2.61 12.53 -10.70
C GLY A 42 -1.14 12.65 -11.10
N ILE A 43 -0.20 12.73 -10.15
CA ILE A 43 1.23 12.85 -10.46
C ILE A 43 1.76 11.56 -11.09
N GLU A 44 1.33 10.39 -10.59
CA GLU A 44 1.66 9.10 -11.18
C GLU A 44 1.19 9.06 -12.65
N ALA A 45 -0.07 9.41 -12.93
CA ALA A 45 -0.62 9.44 -14.28
C ALA A 45 0.13 10.39 -15.23
N VAL A 46 0.45 11.62 -14.79
CA VAL A 46 1.20 12.59 -15.61
C VAL A 46 2.61 12.09 -15.91
N VAL A 47 3.30 11.52 -14.90
CA VAL A 47 4.64 10.94 -15.10
C VAL A 47 4.59 9.74 -16.05
N PHE A 48 3.57 8.89 -15.97
CA PHE A 48 3.39 7.77 -16.90
C PHE A 48 3.14 8.25 -18.33
N VAL A 49 2.24 9.23 -18.53
CA VAL A 49 1.94 9.78 -19.87
C VAL A 49 3.16 10.48 -20.46
N ALA A 50 3.88 11.27 -19.66
CA ALA A 50 5.12 11.91 -20.09
C ALA A 50 6.18 10.86 -20.46
N GLY A 51 6.36 9.82 -19.65
CA GLY A 51 7.31 8.73 -19.92
C GLY A 51 7.05 7.99 -21.23
N VAL A 52 5.79 7.67 -21.55
CA VAL A 52 5.45 6.98 -22.82
C VAL A 52 5.52 7.90 -24.04
N SER A 53 5.40 9.22 -23.85
CA SER A 53 5.42 10.20 -24.94
C SER A 53 6.80 10.35 -25.60
N PHE A 54 7.89 10.08 -24.87
CA PHE A 54 9.25 10.16 -25.42
C PHE A 54 9.67 8.91 -26.21
N SER A 55 8.96 7.78 -26.03
CA SER A 55 9.39 6.47 -26.55
C SER A 55 8.57 5.97 -27.74
N SER A 56 7.51 6.67 -28.16
CA SER A 56 6.56 6.17 -29.18
C SER A 56 6.11 7.25 -30.16
N THR A 57 5.74 6.85 -31.38
CA THR A 57 5.19 7.75 -32.40
C THR A 57 3.93 8.43 -31.87
N ALA A 58 3.82 9.76 -32.06
CA ALA A 58 2.74 10.59 -31.51
C ALA A 58 1.30 10.10 -31.82
N THR A 59 1.12 9.32 -32.89
CA THR A 59 -0.17 8.73 -33.29
C THR A 59 -0.58 7.50 -32.48
N ALA A 60 0.34 6.82 -31.78
CA ALA A 60 0.06 5.61 -31.01
C ALA A 60 -0.40 5.90 -29.56
N ILE A 61 -0.25 7.13 -29.08
CA ILE A 61 -0.58 7.59 -27.72
C ILE A 61 -2.10 7.84 -27.50
N PRO A 62 -2.86 8.45 -28.42
CA PRO A 62 -4.26 8.77 -28.16
C PRO A 62 -5.16 7.52 -28.12
N LEU A 63 -4.84 6.49 -28.90
CA LEU A 63 -5.64 5.26 -28.98
C LEU A 63 -5.77 4.52 -27.64
N PRO A 64 -4.68 4.16 -26.91
CA PRO A 64 -4.78 3.54 -25.59
C PRO A 64 -5.43 4.45 -24.56
N THR A 65 -5.28 5.78 -24.68
CA THR A 65 -5.91 6.75 -23.78
C THR A 65 -7.44 6.73 -23.90
N VAL A 66 -7.96 6.77 -25.14
CA VAL A 66 -9.41 6.70 -25.40
C VAL A 66 -9.98 5.35 -24.99
N VAL A 67 -9.31 4.26 -25.35
CA VAL A 67 -9.74 2.91 -24.98
C VAL A 67 -9.74 2.73 -23.46
N GLY A 68 -8.71 3.22 -22.77
CA GLY A 68 -8.61 3.20 -21.31
C GLY A 68 -9.71 4.01 -20.63
N LEU A 69 -10.05 5.18 -21.15
CA LEU A 69 -11.12 6.03 -20.61
C LEU A 69 -12.50 5.39 -20.79
N ILE A 70 -12.77 4.78 -21.96
CA ILE A 70 -14.02 4.05 -22.21
C ILE A 70 -14.11 2.82 -21.29
N ALA A 71 -13.04 2.02 -21.21
CA ALA A 71 -13.00 0.84 -20.36
C ALA A 71 -13.14 1.18 -18.87
N GLY A 72 -12.43 2.19 -18.38
CA GLY A 72 -12.52 2.68 -17.02
C GLY A 72 -13.90 3.25 -16.69
N GLY A 73 -14.49 4.01 -17.61
CA GLY A 73 -15.86 4.52 -17.47
C GLY A 73 -16.90 3.40 -17.43
N LEU A 74 -16.73 2.35 -18.24
CA LEU A 74 -17.59 1.17 -18.22
C LEU A 74 -17.48 0.41 -16.89
N VAL A 75 -16.26 0.18 -16.39
CA VAL A 75 -16.04 -0.45 -15.09
C VAL A 75 -16.64 0.40 -13.96
N GLY A 76 -16.42 1.72 -13.98
CA GLY A 76 -17.01 2.65 -13.02
C GLY A 76 -18.55 2.63 -13.04
N TYR A 77 -19.15 2.57 -14.23
CA TYR A 77 -20.59 2.43 -14.38
C TYR A 77 -21.12 1.09 -13.85
N LEU A 78 -20.41 -0.02 -14.12
CA LEU A 78 -20.76 -1.33 -13.60
C LEU A 78 -20.70 -1.37 -12.05
N LEU A 79 -19.74 -0.66 -11.45
CA LEU A 79 -19.66 -0.51 -10.00
C LEU A 79 -20.81 0.33 -9.44
N TYR A 80 -21.14 1.46 -10.10
CA TYR A 80 -22.24 2.33 -9.70
C TYR A 80 -23.59 1.59 -9.73
N LYS A 81 -23.89 0.88 -10.84
CA LYS A 81 -25.11 0.09 -10.97
C LYS A 81 -25.09 -1.16 -10.10
N GLY A 82 -23.89 -1.64 -9.73
CA GLY A 82 -23.65 -2.86 -8.98
C GLY A 82 -23.79 -2.73 -7.46
N GLY A 83 -24.34 -1.63 -6.91
CA GLY A 83 -24.38 -1.21 -5.50
C GLY A 83 -24.90 -2.19 -4.42
N SER A 84 -25.03 -3.48 -4.71
CA SER A 84 -25.03 -4.55 -3.72
C SER A 84 -23.67 -4.61 -3.01
N THR A 85 -23.67 -4.54 -1.68
CA THR A 85 -22.48 -4.63 -0.81
C THR A 85 -21.57 -5.81 -1.16
N ALA A 86 -22.15 -6.94 -1.60
CA ALA A 86 -21.41 -8.12 -2.00
C ALA A 86 -20.58 -7.93 -3.29
N ARG A 87 -21.10 -7.22 -4.30
CA ARG A 87 -20.38 -6.96 -5.56
C ARG A 87 -19.25 -5.95 -5.36
N LEU A 88 -19.47 -4.96 -4.49
CA LEU A 88 -18.43 -3.99 -4.12
C LEU A 88 -17.28 -4.67 -3.37
N GLN A 89 -17.59 -5.54 -2.40
CA GLN A 89 -16.59 -6.28 -1.64
C GLN A 89 -15.75 -7.19 -2.56
N LEU A 90 -16.39 -7.92 -3.48
CA LEU A 90 -15.68 -8.75 -4.45
C LEU A 90 -14.74 -7.93 -5.34
N PHE A 91 -15.19 -6.76 -5.83
CA PHE A 91 -14.34 -5.87 -6.60
C PHE A 91 -13.12 -5.39 -5.81
N LEU A 92 -13.31 -5.01 -4.54
CA LEU A 92 -12.20 -4.59 -3.68
C LEU A 92 -11.23 -5.73 -3.38
N VAL A 93 -11.71 -6.97 -3.20
CA VAL A 93 -10.84 -8.15 -3.01
C VAL A 93 -10.03 -8.42 -4.27
N ILE A 94 -10.66 -8.42 -5.46
CA ILE A 94 -9.93 -8.64 -6.72
C ILE A 94 -8.91 -7.52 -6.97
N SER A 95 -9.29 -6.26 -6.75
CA SER A 95 -8.40 -5.11 -6.92
C SER A 95 -7.20 -5.18 -5.96
N THR A 96 -7.42 -5.52 -4.69
CA THR A 96 -6.33 -5.69 -3.73
C THR A 96 -5.41 -6.86 -4.08
N CYS A 97 -5.94 -7.99 -4.57
CA CYS A 97 -5.13 -9.07 -5.11
C CYS A 97 -4.26 -8.62 -6.29
N LEU A 98 -4.83 -7.86 -7.24
CA LEU A 98 -4.08 -7.29 -8.36
C LEU A 98 -2.99 -6.32 -7.90
N LEU A 99 -3.28 -5.45 -6.92
CA LEU A 99 -2.30 -4.53 -6.34
C LEU A 99 -1.12 -5.29 -5.72
N TYR A 100 -1.36 -6.41 -5.03
CA TYR A 100 -0.27 -7.24 -4.51
C TYR A 100 0.57 -7.90 -5.59
N LEU A 101 -0.04 -8.38 -6.68
CA LEU A 101 0.67 -8.96 -7.82
C LEU A 101 1.56 -7.93 -8.52
N VAL A 102 1.00 -6.75 -8.81
CA VAL A 102 1.74 -5.64 -9.45
C VAL A 102 2.89 -5.18 -8.56
N ALA A 103 2.66 -5.01 -7.25
CA ALA A 103 3.71 -4.64 -6.32
C ALA A 103 4.83 -5.70 -6.22
N ALA A 104 4.49 -7.00 -6.25
CA ALA A 104 5.49 -8.07 -6.32
C ALA A 104 6.33 -7.98 -7.61
N GLY A 105 5.67 -7.73 -8.74
CA GLY A 105 6.31 -7.55 -10.04
C GLY A 105 7.26 -6.34 -10.05
N LEU A 106 6.81 -5.17 -9.59
CA LEU A 106 7.63 -3.97 -9.50
C LEU A 106 8.83 -4.16 -8.57
N PHE A 107 8.65 -4.84 -7.44
CA PHE A 107 9.73 -5.12 -6.49
C PHE A 107 10.83 -6.00 -7.13
N SER A 108 10.43 -7.11 -7.76
CA SER A 108 11.35 -8.01 -8.47
C SER A 108 12.08 -7.29 -9.61
N ARG A 109 11.38 -6.44 -10.36
CA ARG A 109 11.97 -5.62 -11.42
C ARG A 109 12.97 -4.59 -10.89
N GLY A 110 12.73 -4.02 -9.72
CA GLY A 110 13.69 -3.13 -9.06
C GLY A 110 15.02 -3.83 -8.81
N VAL A 111 14.98 -5.03 -8.22
CA VAL A 111 16.17 -5.86 -7.96
C VAL A 111 16.88 -6.22 -9.27
N TRP A 112 16.12 -6.68 -10.27
CA TRP A 112 16.66 -7.00 -11.59
C TRP A 112 17.35 -5.80 -12.25
N SER A 113 16.81 -4.58 -12.11
CA SER A 113 17.41 -3.36 -12.66
C SER A 113 18.77 -3.04 -12.03
N PHE A 114 18.91 -3.25 -10.71
CA PHE A 114 20.20 -3.06 -10.03
C PHE A 114 21.23 -4.10 -10.47
N GLU A 115 20.83 -5.35 -10.67
CA GLU A 115 21.71 -6.41 -11.14
C GLU A 115 22.12 -6.21 -12.60
N ASN A 116 21.18 -5.81 -13.45
CA ASN A 116 21.45 -5.47 -14.84
C ASN A 116 22.41 -4.29 -14.95
N GLN A 117 22.34 -3.31 -14.05
CA GLN A 117 23.29 -2.19 -14.05
C GLN A 117 24.71 -2.63 -13.66
N LYS A 118 24.86 -3.53 -12.68
CA LYS A 118 26.17 -4.14 -12.35
C LYS A 118 26.73 -4.93 -13.53
N TRP A 119 25.88 -5.60 -14.28
CA TRP A 119 26.28 -6.34 -15.48
C TRP A 119 26.74 -5.41 -16.61
N ASN A 120 26.01 -4.32 -16.85
CA ASN A 120 26.40 -3.28 -17.81
C ASN A 120 27.79 -2.70 -17.48
N GLU A 121 28.07 -2.43 -16.20
CA GLU A 121 29.38 -1.94 -15.76
C GLU A 121 30.51 -2.95 -16.02
N LYS A 122 30.26 -4.25 -15.82
CA LYS A 122 31.23 -5.31 -16.09
C LYS A 122 31.55 -5.49 -17.57
N ILE A 123 30.57 -5.34 -18.45
CA ILE A 123 30.77 -5.47 -19.91
C ILE A 123 31.36 -4.18 -20.50
N GLY A 124 31.27 -3.05 -19.80
CA GLY A 124 31.72 -1.75 -20.32
C GLY A 124 30.80 -1.20 -21.43
N GLY A 125 29.55 -1.66 -21.48
CA GLY A 125 28.54 -1.31 -22.47
C GLY A 125 27.13 -1.71 -22.00
N GLU A 126 26.09 -1.29 -22.71
CA GLU A 126 24.72 -1.62 -22.33
C GLU A 126 24.36 -3.05 -22.79
N ALA A 127 24.00 -3.92 -21.85
CA ALA A 127 23.55 -5.29 -22.15
C ALA A 127 22.36 -5.34 -23.13
N ALA A 128 21.62 -4.23 -23.27
CA ALA A 128 20.54 -4.06 -24.23
C ALA A 128 21.03 -4.05 -25.70
N GLU A 129 22.26 -3.64 -25.97
CA GLU A 129 22.83 -3.60 -27.33
C GLU A 129 23.09 -4.99 -27.91
N PHE A 130 23.34 -5.98 -27.04
CA PHE A 130 23.52 -7.39 -27.42
C PHE A 130 22.18 -8.13 -27.65
N GLY A 131 21.06 -7.41 -27.59
CA GLY A 131 19.72 -7.95 -27.86
C GLY A 131 19.28 -8.99 -26.82
N SER A 132 18.86 -10.16 -27.30
CA SER A 132 18.50 -11.31 -26.45
C SER A 132 19.39 -12.53 -26.72
N GLY A 133 20.56 -12.32 -27.34
CA GLY A 133 21.52 -13.37 -27.67
C GLY A 133 22.61 -13.55 -26.61
N ALA A 134 23.59 -14.41 -26.90
CA ALA A 134 24.74 -14.61 -26.03
C ALA A 134 25.50 -13.28 -25.76
N GLY A 135 25.82 -13.01 -24.50
CA GLY A 135 26.43 -11.74 -24.06
C GLY A 135 25.45 -10.71 -23.49
N SER A 136 24.13 -10.87 -23.72
CA SER A 136 23.10 -9.96 -23.19
C SER A 136 22.69 -10.21 -21.72
N TYR A 137 23.17 -11.30 -21.11
CA TYR A 137 22.87 -11.67 -19.72
C TYR A 137 24.06 -12.38 -19.06
N ASP A 138 24.16 -12.24 -17.75
CA ASP A 138 25.13 -12.96 -16.92
C ASP A 138 24.67 -14.42 -16.74
N ILE A 139 25.40 -15.37 -17.31
CA ILE A 139 25.06 -16.80 -17.27
C ILE A 139 25.13 -17.32 -15.82
N ASP A 140 26.06 -16.81 -15.02
CA ASP A 140 26.30 -17.28 -13.64
C ASP A 140 25.23 -16.80 -12.66
N GLN A 141 24.57 -15.68 -12.97
CA GLN A 141 23.50 -15.12 -12.13
C GLN A 141 22.10 -15.35 -12.70
N SER A 142 21.98 -15.80 -13.95
CA SER A 142 20.70 -16.13 -14.58
C SER A 142 20.18 -17.50 -14.11
N VAL A 143 18.91 -17.55 -13.71
CA VAL A 143 18.19 -18.78 -13.40
C VAL A 143 17.65 -19.41 -14.69
N TRP A 144 17.10 -18.57 -15.56
CA TRP A 144 16.65 -18.98 -16.89
C TRP A 144 16.84 -17.85 -17.89
N HIS A 145 17.02 -18.26 -19.14
CA HIS A 145 16.97 -17.40 -20.30
C HIS A 145 16.20 -18.10 -21.42
N VAL A 146 15.22 -17.42 -22.03
CA VAL A 146 14.40 -18.00 -23.10
C VAL A 146 14.50 -17.14 -24.34
N ASN A 147 14.99 -17.60 -25.49
CA ASN A 147 15.17 -16.70 -26.64
C ASN A 147 13.86 -16.17 -27.27
N CYS A 148 12.70 -16.77 -26.95
CA CYS A 148 11.38 -16.27 -27.31
C CYS A 148 10.71 -15.62 -26.09
N CYS A 149 9.77 -14.70 -26.31
CA CYS A 149 9.02 -14.04 -25.22
C CYS A 149 9.80 -12.96 -24.44
N SER A 150 10.68 -12.24 -25.13
CA SER A 150 11.35 -11.04 -24.63
C SER A 150 10.42 -9.82 -24.67
N PRO A 151 10.26 -9.05 -23.57
CA PRO A 151 9.49 -7.80 -23.60
C PRO A 151 10.16 -6.69 -24.43
N LYS A 152 11.46 -6.82 -24.72
CA LYS A 152 12.24 -5.78 -25.40
C LYS A 152 12.18 -5.82 -26.94
N ILE A 153 11.72 -6.91 -27.54
CA ILE A 153 11.69 -7.05 -29.01
C ILE A 153 10.29 -6.73 -29.54
N GLN A 154 10.21 -5.77 -30.46
CA GLN A 154 8.99 -5.13 -30.97
C GLN A 154 7.98 -6.07 -31.69
N ASN A 155 8.37 -7.31 -32.00
CA ASN A 155 7.57 -8.28 -32.76
C ASN A 155 7.01 -9.48 -31.97
N ASN A 156 7.26 -9.58 -30.66
CA ASN A 156 6.67 -10.65 -29.83
C ASN A 156 5.58 -10.07 -28.91
N GLY A 157 4.33 -10.25 -29.34
CA GLY A 157 3.13 -9.61 -28.79
C GLY A 157 2.89 -9.84 -27.29
N GLY A 158 2.19 -8.90 -26.66
CA GLY A 158 1.56 -9.04 -25.33
C GLY A 158 2.48 -9.19 -24.12
N TRP A 159 3.74 -9.60 -24.27
CA TRP A 159 4.66 -9.87 -23.14
C TRP A 159 4.97 -8.66 -22.28
N ASN A 160 4.81 -7.46 -22.82
CA ASN A 160 4.89 -6.21 -22.05
C ASN A 160 3.79 -6.10 -20.99
N ILE A 161 2.60 -6.66 -21.24
CA ILE A 161 1.51 -6.68 -20.25
C ILE A 161 1.86 -7.62 -19.08
N PHE A 162 2.44 -8.79 -19.38
CA PHE A 162 2.87 -9.74 -18.34
C PHE A 162 4.06 -9.20 -17.54
N THR A 163 4.92 -8.46 -18.20
CA THR A 163 6.02 -7.75 -17.56
C THR A 163 5.51 -6.66 -16.61
N ALA A 164 4.46 -5.92 -17.00
CA ALA A 164 3.88 -4.87 -16.17
C ALA A 164 3.06 -5.43 -14.99
N ILE A 165 2.31 -6.51 -15.19
CA ILE A 165 1.40 -7.07 -14.18
C ILE A 165 2.10 -8.05 -13.25
N PHE A 166 2.88 -8.98 -13.80
CA PHE A 166 3.50 -10.07 -13.03
C PHE A 166 5.00 -9.87 -12.81
N GLY A 167 5.64 -8.90 -13.47
CA GLY A 167 7.09 -8.74 -13.42
C GLY A 167 7.84 -9.76 -14.29
N TRP A 168 7.16 -10.39 -15.26
CA TRP A 168 7.78 -11.37 -16.16
C TRP A 168 9.04 -10.80 -16.83
N THR A 169 10.12 -11.59 -16.84
CA THR A 169 11.33 -11.29 -17.59
C THR A 169 11.85 -12.54 -18.28
N ASN A 170 12.48 -12.30 -19.41
CA ASN A 170 13.00 -13.32 -20.30
C ASN A 170 14.34 -13.91 -19.82
N SER A 171 15.14 -13.06 -19.18
CA SER A 171 16.37 -13.41 -18.46
C SER A 171 16.14 -13.11 -16.99
N ALA A 172 15.70 -14.11 -16.22
CA ALA A 172 15.53 -13.91 -14.78
C ALA A 172 16.81 -14.26 -14.05
N THR A 173 17.16 -13.44 -13.08
CA THR A 173 18.32 -13.61 -12.21
C THR A 173 17.90 -14.19 -10.86
N TYR A 174 18.85 -14.79 -10.14
CA TYR A 174 18.57 -15.33 -8.80
C TYR A 174 17.96 -14.27 -7.88
N GLY A 175 18.46 -13.03 -7.93
CA GLY A 175 17.91 -11.94 -7.12
C GLY A 175 16.48 -11.58 -7.50
N SER A 176 16.13 -11.52 -8.78
CA SER A 176 14.74 -11.25 -9.20
C SER A 176 13.75 -12.32 -8.72
N VAL A 177 14.15 -13.60 -8.75
CA VAL A 177 13.29 -14.72 -8.34
C VAL A 177 13.18 -14.79 -6.82
N ILE A 178 14.30 -14.66 -6.12
CA ILE A 178 14.34 -14.68 -4.65
C ILE A 178 13.57 -13.49 -4.09
N SER A 179 13.75 -12.28 -4.64
CA SER A 179 13.02 -11.09 -4.20
C SER A 179 11.51 -11.22 -4.39
N TYR A 180 11.05 -11.83 -5.49
CA TYR A 180 9.64 -12.11 -5.70
C TYR A 180 9.07 -13.07 -4.64
N ASN A 181 9.79 -14.15 -4.34
CA ASN A 181 9.39 -15.12 -3.32
C ASN A 181 9.42 -14.51 -1.90
N LEU A 182 10.44 -13.71 -1.58
CA LEU A 182 10.55 -13.01 -0.30
C LEU A 182 9.43 -11.99 -0.10
N TYR A 183 9.01 -11.30 -1.16
CA TYR A 183 7.87 -10.38 -1.10
C TYR A 183 6.58 -11.12 -0.71
N TRP A 184 6.29 -12.25 -1.35
CA TRP A 184 5.13 -13.08 -1.00
C TRP A 184 5.23 -13.64 0.42
N LEU A 185 6.41 -14.09 0.83
CA LEU A 185 6.64 -14.56 2.19
C LEU A 185 6.38 -13.43 3.21
N CYS A 186 6.82 -12.21 2.94
CA CYS A 186 6.55 -11.03 3.78
C CYS A 186 5.04 -10.75 3.89
N ILE A 187 4.31 -10.81 2.76
CA ILE A 187 2.84 -10.65 2.76
C ILE A 187 2.16 -11.73 3.60
N ILE A 188 2.53 -13.00 3.41
CA ILE A 188 1.94 -14.12 4.16
C ILE A 188 2.21 -13.95 5.65
N VAL A 189 3.44 -13.61 6.04
CA VAL A 189 3.80 -13.33 7.43
C VAL A 189 2.97 -12.16 7.98
N ALA A 190 2.83 -11.07 7.24
CA ALA A 190 2.02 -9.92 7.67
C ALA A 190 0.55 -10.30 7.89
N PHE A 191 -0.06 -11.07 6.98
CA PHE A 191 -1.43 -11.56 7.14
C PHE A 191 -1.57 -12.52 8.32
N LEU A 192 -0.62 -13.43 8.52
CA LEU A 192 -0.60 -14.34 9.67
C LEU A 192 -0.48 -13.56 10.99
N LEU A 193 0.36 -12.54 11.04
CA LEU A 193 0.51 -11.67 12.23
C LEU A 193 -0.76 -10.88 12.52
N MET A 194 -1.43 -10.33 11.49
CA MET A 194 -2.71 -9.63 11.65
C MET A 194 -3.80 -10.58 12.15
N ARG A 195 -3.91 -11.76 11.53
CA ARG A 195 -4.87 -12.80 11.96
C ARG A 195 -4.59 -13.28 13.38
N TYR A 196 -3.33 -13.50 13.74
CA TYR A 196 -2.95 -13.92 15.09
C TYR A 196 -3.32 -12.85 16.13
N LYS A 197 -3.09 -11.57 15.83
CA LYS A 197 -3.49 -10.45 16.70
C LYS A 197 -5.01 -10.39 16.88
N GLU A 198 -5.79 -10.65 15.84
CA GLU A 198 -7.26 -10.65 15.94
C GLU A 198 -7.77 -11.80 16.80
N VAL A 199 -7.20 -13.00 16.65
CA VAL A 199 -7.62 -14.21 17.40
C VAL A 199 -7.13 -14.22 18.85
N GLN A 200 -5.89 -13.77 19.10
CA GLN A 200 -5.23 -13.87 20.42
C GLN A 200 -5.13 -12.54 21.16
N GLY A 201 -5.53 -11.42 20.53
CA GLY A 201 -5.43 -10.08 21.11
C GLY A 201 -4.00 -9.56 21.33
N ARG A 202 -2.96 -10.30 20.90
CA ARG A 202 -1.54 -9.99 21.16
C ARG A 202 -0.68 -10.34 19.94
N TYR A 203 0.41 -9.60 19.72
CA TYR A 203 1.47 -10.05 18.81
C TYR A 203 2.29 -11.19 19.44
N PRO A 204 2.76 -12.18 18.64
CA PRO A 204 3.39 -13.40 19.16
C PRO A 204 4.68 -13.15 19.98
N PHE A 205 5.30 -11.97 19.86
CA PHE A 205 6.58 -11.65 20.50
C PHE A 205 6.51 -10.58 21.61
N MET A 206 5.31 -10.14 22.02
CA MET A 206 5.17 -9.13 23.07
C MET A 206 4.85 -9.79 24.41
N LYS A 207 5.75 -9.66 25.40
CA LYS A 207 5.51 -10.11 26.78
C LYS A 207 4.22 -9.48 27.33
N PRO A 208 3.44 -10.19 28.17
CA PRO A 208 2.31 -9.61 28.86
C PRO A 208 2.81 -8.41 29.69
N SER A 209 2.30 -7.21 29.40
CA SER A 209 2.38 -6.11 30.35
C SER A 209 1.51 -6.48 31.53
N SER A 210 2.11 -7.02 32.59
CA SER A 210 1.50 -7.06 33.91
C SER A 210 1.32 -5.61 34.34
N ASN A 211 0.14 -5.05 34.13
CA ASN A 211 -0.47 -3.92 34.84
C ASN A 211 -1.67 -3.45 34.02
N LEU A 212 -2.86 -3.93 34.34
CA LEU A 212 -4.07 -3.11 34.58
C LEU A 212 -5.30 -4.03 34.69
N SER A 213 -5.35 -4.79 35.78
CA SER A 213 -6.62 -5.25 36.35
C SER A 213 -6.81 -4.48 37.65
N THR A 214 -8.05 -4.02 37.87
CA THR A 214 -8.55 -3.38 39.10
C THR A 214 -8.42 -1.86 39.15
N SER A 215 -9.36 -1.17 38.49
CA SER A 215 -10.11 0.01 38.99
C SER A 215 -10.86 0.64 37.81
N ASP A 216 -12.08 0.18 37.50
CA ASP A 216 -13.10 0.93 36.72
C ASP A 216 -14.41 0.11 36.68
N SER A 217 -14.92 -0.28 37.85
CA SER A 217 -16.26 -0.90 37.97
C SER A 217 -17.07 -0.32 39.14
N SER A 218 -16.76 0.92 39.54
CA SER A 218 -17.41 1.56 40.69
C SER A 218 -17.88 2.98 40.36
N GLU A 219 -18.62 3.21 39.26
CA GLU A 219 -19.26 4.53 39.07
C GLU A 219 -20.51 4.55 38.15
N VAL A 220 -21.32 3.48 38.13
CA VAL A 220 -22.59 3.46 37.36
C VAL A 220 -23.81 3.06 38.22
N GLN A 221 -23.83 3.38 39.51
CA GLN A 221 -25.01 3.11 40.38
C GLN A 221 -25.57 4.28 41.18
N THR A 222 -25.09 5.52 40.98
CA THR A 222 -25.51 6.65 41.84
C THR A 222 -26.43 7.67 41.16
N GLU A 223 -27.16 7.30 40.10
CA GLU A 223 -28.03 8.26 39.38
C GLU A 223 -29.52 7.89 39.34
N VAL A 224 -29.95 6.76 39.90
CA VAL A 224 -31.38 6.31 39.79
C VAL A 224 -32.18 6.47 41.10
N THR A 225 -31.59 6.93 42.20
CA THR A 225 -32.26 7.00 43.51
C THR A 225 -32.63 8.39 44.01
N SER A 226 -32.53 9.45 43.20
CA SER A 226 -32.81 10.82 43.67
C SER A 226 -34.22 11.36 43.41
N ASP A 227 -35.05 10.67 42.61
CA ASP A 227 -36.39 11.18 42.22
C ASP A 227 -37.57 10.67 43.07
N LYS A 228 -37.35 9.81 44.08
CA LYS A 228 -38.43 9.31 44.95
C LYS A 228 -38.50 9.92 46.35
N GLN A 229 -37.64 10.88 46.69
CA GLN A 229 -37.58 11.44 48.05
C GLN A 229 -38.11 12.88 48.17
N ALA A 230 -38.61 13.48 47.09
CA ALA A 230 -39.22 14.82 47.11
C ALA A 230 -40.75 14.82 47.36
N ALA A 231 -41.40 13.65 47.39
CA ALA A 231 -42.87 13.55 47.52
C ALA A 231 -43.39 13.28 48.96
N GLY A 232 -42.52 13.24 49.97
CA GLY A 232 -42.88 12.82 51.33
C GLY A 232 -42.74 13.88 52.44
N ARG A 233 -42.43 15.14 52.11
CA ARG A 233 -42.15 16.18 53.12
C ARG A 233 -43.09 17.39 52.99
N VAL A 234 -44.39 17.14 52.91
CA VAL A 234 -45.46 18.12 53.15
C VAL A 234 -46.56 17.41 53.94
N THR A 235 -46.38 17.26 55.25
CA THR A 235 -47.41 17.01 56.30
C THR A 235 -46.71 16.56 57.58
N ALA A 236 -46.30 17.50 58.44
CA ALA A 236 -46.26 17.35 59.90
C ALA A 236 -45.70 18.63 60.53
N VAL A 237 -46.56 19.25 61.34
CA VAL A 237 -46.34 20.36 62.28
C VAL A 237 -46.22 21.76 61.67
#